data_AF-A0A383BR30-F1
#
_entry.id   AF-A0A383BR30-F1
#
_cell.length_a   1.000
_cell.length_b   1.000
_cell.length_c   1.000
_cell.angle_alpha   90.00
_cell.angle_beta   90.00
_cell.angle_gamma   90.00
#
_symmetry.space_group_name_H-M   'P 1'
#
loop_
_entity.id
_entity.type
_entity.pdbx_description
1 polymer ?
#
loop_
_entity_poly.entity_id
_entity_poly.type
_entity_poly.pdbx_seq_one_letter_code
_entity_poly.pdbx_strand_id
1 'polypeptide(L)' 'VQNPAGTQAETSEALAILLGGGKVGYDEGHKQLLVIRRKQLKEYMKRVNSAGFGERFENGRSPLPERLAAMS' A
#
# COMPACT_ATOMS: atom_id res chain seq x y z
N VAL A 1 3.31 22.60 -1.05
CA VAL A 1 2.86 22.00 -2.32
C VAL A 1 2.22 20.65 -1.98
N GLN A 2 0.89 20.58 -2.01
CA GLN A 2 0.14 19.34 -1.72
C GLN A 2 0.36 18.36 -2.88
N ASN A 3 0.97 17.21 -2.62
CA ASN A 3 1.14 16.18 -3.64
C ASN A 3 -0.24 15.59 -3.99
N PRO A 4 -0.74 15.72 -5.24
CA PRO A 4 -2.05 15.21 -5.65
C PRO A 4 -2.14 13.67 -5.63
N ALA A 5 -1.01 12.96 -5.54
CA ALA A 5 -0.96 11.51 -5.31
C ALA A 5 -1.07 11.13 -3.82
N GLY A 6 -1.08 12.10 -2.91
CA GLY A 6 -0.92 11.90 -1.47
C GLY A 6 -2.16 11.39 -0.73
N THR A 7 -3.36 11.45 -1.31
CA THR A 7 -4.61 11.14 -0.60
C THR A 7 -5.67 10.61 -1.56
N GLN A 8 -5.44 9.49 -2.23
CA GLN A 8 -6.54 8.78 -2.89
C GLN A 8 -7.32 7.93 -1.87
N ALA A 9 -8.16 8.61 -1.10
CA ALA A 9 -9.16 7.95 -0.26
C ALA A 9 -10.24 7.26 -1.14
N GLU A 10 -10.66 7.93 -2.22
CA GLU A 10 -11.79 7.46 -3.04
C GLU A 10 -11.51 6.19 -3.86
N THR A 11 -10.26 5.94 -4.26
CA THR A 11 -9.93 4.68 -4.97
C THR A 11 -9.92 3.46 -4.02
N SER A 12 -9.83 3.68 -2.71
CA SER A 12 -9.77 2.59 -1.73
C SER A 12 -11.13 1.92 -1.52
N GLU A 13 -12.21 2.71 -1.52
CA GLU A 13 -13.57 2.20 -1.30
C GLU A 13 -14.10 1.41 -2.50
N ALA A 14 -13.96 1.96 -3.71
CA ALA A 14 -14.40 1.28 -4.93
C ALA A 14 -13.69 -0.07 -5.13
N LEU A 15 -12.39 -0.14 -4.81
CA LEU A 15 -11.62 -1.39 -4.85
C LEU A 15 -12.08 -2.37 -3.77
N ALA A 16 -12.36 -1.91 -2.56
CA ALA A 16 -12.90 -2.76 -1.51
C ALA A 16 -14.28 -3.34 -1.90
N ILE A 17 -15.17 -2.54 -2.50
CA ILE A 17 -16.46 -3.02 -3.02
C ILE A 17 -16.25 -4.08 -4.11
N LEU A 18 -15.33 -3.83 -5.06
CA LEU A 18 -15.05 -4.77 -6.15
C LEU A 18 -14.49 -6.11 -5.63
N LEU A 19 -13.50 -6.05 -4.74
CA LEU A 19 -12.88 -7.23 -4.12
C LEU A 19 -13.87 -8.01 -3.25
N GLY A 20 -14.78 -7.30 -2.60
CA GLY A 20 -15.84 -7.88 -1.78
C GLY A 20 -16.99 -8.50 -2.58
N GLY A 21 -17.03 -8.36 -3.90
CA GLY A 21 -18.13 -8.83 -4.73
C GLY A 21 -19.41 -7.97 -4.63
N GLY A 22 -19.29 -6.70 -4.23
CA GLY A 22 -20.40 -5.77 -4.09
C GLY A 22 -20.41 -5.03 -2.74
N LYS A 23 -21.33 -4.08 -2.57
CA LYS A 23 -21.40 -3.22 -1.37
C LYS A 23 -21.56 -4.02 -0.08
N VAL A 24 -22.31 -5.12 -0.12
CA VAL A 24 -22.53 -6.01 1.03
C VAL A 24 -21.22 -6.66 1.51
N GLY A 25 -20.27 -6.90 0.60
CA GLY A 25 -18.98 -7.51 0.91
C GLY A 25 -17.86 -6.51 1.20
N TYR A 26 -18.18 -5.23 1.45
CA TYR A 26 -17.18 -4.17 1.61
C TYR A 26 -16.06 -4.52 2.61
N ASP A 27 -16.41 -4.99 3.81
CA ASP A 27 -15.43 -5.29 4.86
C ASP A 27 -14.45 -6.39 4.46
N GLU A 28 -14.96 -7.42 3.77
CA GLU A 28 -14.12 -8.52 3.27
C GLU A 28 -13.20 -8.04 2.15
N GLY A 29 -13.73 -7.28 1.20
CA GLY A 29 -12.91 -6.68 0.16
C GLY A 29 -11.89 -5.67 0.69
N HIS A 30 -12.20 -4.97 1.79
CA HIS A 30 -11.25 -4.08 2.47
C HIS A 30 -10.08 -4.87 3.08
N LYS A 31 -10.35 -6.00 3.75
CA LYS A 31 -9.29 -6.90 4.25
C LYS A 31 -8.40 -7.40 3.11
N GLN A 32 -9.00 -7.83 2.00
CA GLN A 32 -8.27 -8.26 0.81
C GLN A 32 -7.40 -7.13 0.24
N LEU A 33 -7.95 -5.91 0.15
CA LEU A 33 -7.23 -4.74 -0.32
C LEU A 33 -5.99 -4.43 0.54
N LEU A 34 -6.11 -4.51 1.87
CA LEU A 34 -4.97 -4.32 2.78
C LEU A 34 -3.87 -5.37 2.55
N VAL A 35 -4.25 -6.64 2.36
CA VAL A 35 -3.29 -7.70 2.03
C VAL A 35 -2.59 -7.46 0.70
N ILE A 36 -3.34 -7.06 -0.34
CA ILE A 36 -2.79 -6.73 -1.66
C ILE A 36 -1.80 -5.56 -1.55
N ARG A 37 -2.18 -4.47 -0.87
CA ARG A 37 -1.30 -3.30 -0.66
C ARG A 37 -0.02 -3.70 0.07
N ARG A 38 -0.12 -4.53 1.11
CA ARG A 38 1.04 -5.03 1.84
C ARG A 38 1.99 -5.80 0.92
N LYS A 39 1.46 -6.68 0.06
CA LYS A 39 2.26 -7.41 -0.93
C LYS A 39 2.91 -6.47 -1.95
N GLN A 40 2.18 -5.50 -2.48
CA GLN A 40 2.71 -4.52 -3.43
C GLN A 40 3.87 -3.71 -2.85
N LEU A 41 3.75 -3.25 -1.60
CA LEU A 41 4.82 -2.52 -0.92
C LEU A 41 6.05 -3.40 -0.67
N LYS A 42 5.87 -4.64 -0.22
CA LYS A 42 6.98 -5.60 -0.06
C LYS A 42 7.72 -5.83 -1.37
N GLU A 43 7.01 -6.09 -2.46
CA GLU A 43 7.62 -6.34 -3.76
C GLU A 43 8.28 -5.08 -4.34
N TYR A 44 7.71 -3.89 -4.10
CA TYR A 44 8.36 -2.64 -4.45
C TYR A 44 9.70 -2.47 -3.70
N MET A 45 9.71 -2.69 -2.39
CA MET A 45 10.95 -2.61 -1.59
C MET A 45 12.01 -3.59 -2.09
N LYS A 46 11.62 -4.84 -2.38
CA LYS A 46 12.52 -5.83 -2.98
C LYS A 46 13.11 -5.34 -4.30
N ARG A 47 12.30 -4.84 -5.23
CA ARG A 47 12.78 -4.33 -6.53
C ARG A 47 13.76 -3.16 -6.38
N VAL A 48 13.48 -2.24 -5.45
CA VAL A 48 14.38 -1.11 -5.17
C VAL A 48 15.70 -1.59 -4.58
N ASN A 49 15.68 -2.56 -3.66
CA ASN A 49 16.89 -3.16 -3.11
C ASN A 49 17.71 -3.86 -4.21
N SER A 50 17.06 -4.66 -5.06
CA SER A 50 17.72 -5.34 -6.19
C SER A 50 18.32 -4.36 -7.21
N ALA A 51 17.74 -3.17 -7.36
CA ALA A 51 18.28 -2.11 -8.23
C ALA A 51 19.43 -1.30 -7.61
N GLY A 52 19.86 -1.63 -6.37
CA GLY A 52 20.95 -0.93 -5.67
C GLY A 52 20.52 0.36 -4.97
N PHE A 53 19.23 0.66 -4.91
CA PHE A 53 18.70 1.87 -4.26
C PHE A 53 18.16 1.62 -2.85
N GLY A 54 18.53 0.51 -2.22
CA GLY A 54 17.97 0.07 -0.94
C GLY A 54 18.27 0.99 0.25
N GLU A 55 19.40 1.70 0.23
CA GLU A 55 19.83 2.64 1.28
C GLU A 55 18.74 3.65 1.64
N ARG A 56 17.86 4.00 0.70
CA ARG A 56 16.73 4.92 0.94
C ARG A 56 15.74 4.45 2.00
N PHE A 57 15.71 3.15 2.31
CA PHE A 57 14.88 2.57 3.36
C PHE A 57 15.57 2.57 4.72
N GLU A 58 16.88 2.76 4.76
CA GLU A 58 17.70 2.74 5.97
C GLU A 58 18.00 4.16 6.47
N ASN A 59 18.22 5.10 5.55
CA ASN A 59 18.57 6.50 5.85
C ASN A 59 17.36 7.42 6.10
N GLY A 60 16.17 6.86 6.33
CA GLY A 60 14.95 7.61 6.63
C GLY A 60 14.35 8.39 5.45
N ARG A 61 14.90 8.30 4.23
CA ARG A 61 14.37 8.98 3.03
C ARG A 61 13.09 8.35 2.49
N SER A 62 12.65 7.23 3.04
CA SER A 62 11.40 6.57 2.67
C SER A 62 10.59 6.20 3.91
N PRO A 63 9.31 6.61 3.99
CA PRO A 63 8.42 6.21 5.08
C PRO A 63 7.86 4.78 4.89
N LEU A 64 8.28 4.06 3.85
CA LEU A 64 7.71 2.75 3.51
C LEU A 64 7.97 1.66 4.54
N PRO A 65 9.16 1.53 5.15
CA PRO A 65 9.40 0.54 6.20
C PRO A 65 8.44 0.73 7.38
N GLU A 66 8.27 1.96 7.84
CA GLU A 66 7.35 2.33 8.93
C GLU A 66 5.89 2.05 8.56
N ARG A 67 5.47 2.46 7.35
CA ARG A 67 4.11 2.15 6.86
C ARG A 67 3.86 0.66 6.77
N LEU A 68 4.85 -0.11 6.32
CA LEU A 68 4.73 -1.56 6.22
C LEU A 68 4.66 -2.22 7.60
N ALA A 69 5.39 -1.69 8.58
CA ALA A 69 5.32 -2.12 9.98
C ALA A 69 3.96 -1.80 10.60
N ALA A 70 3.38 -0.63 10.31
CA ALA A 70 2.06 -0.21 10.79
C ALA A 70 0.89 -1.00 10.16
N MET A 71 1.12 -1.70 9.04
CA MET A 71 0.13 -2.60 8.41
C MET A 71 0.21 -4.05 8.94
N SER A 72 0.93 -4.29 10.04
CA SER A 72 1.19 -5.62 10.61
C SER A 72 0.12 -6.07 11.57
#